data_AF-A0A9E7GLU9-F1
#
_entry.id   AF-A0A9E7GLU9-F1
#
_cell.length_a   1.000
_cell.length_b   1.000
_cell.length_c   1.000
_cell.angle_alpha   90.00
_cell.angle_beta   90.00
_cell.angle_gamma   90.00
#
_symmetry.space_group_name_H-M   'P 1'
#
loop_
_entity.id
_entity.type
_entity.pdbx_description
1 polymer ?
#
loop_
_entity_poly.entity_id
_entity_poly.type
_entity_poly.pdbx_seq_one_letter_code
_entity_poly.pdbx_strand_id
1 'polypeptide(L)'
;MADRHLLPSRSSSSLLKENKSFKRKLEKKQKFYAKVKDAVVSLSAKKAISKKKRLRSRQKKMKVYDLSALSELLPDTNTTEQSSSRNNLKLNCKTRRKLVQREGAQLRQVLNDPSFQLDPLAAIHQHLQRTQPPPACDKEKISGKAKRNKKRTKKPSSGSQSMDI
;
A
#
# COMPACT_ATOMS: atom_id res chain seq x y z
N MET A 1 68.40 -38.12 52.35
CA MET A 1 68.60 -37.32 51.13
C MET A 1 67.27 -36.67 50.79
N ALA A 2 67.15 -35.35 50.92
CA ALA A 2 65.91 -34.63 50.60
C ALA A 2 66.20 -33.66 49.46
N ASP A 3 65.67 -33.98 48.27
CA ASP A 3 65.71 -33.13 47.09
C ASP A 3 64.84 -31.89 47.29
N ARG A 4 65.48 -30.71 47.30
CA ARG A 4 64.80 -29.42 47.23
C ARG A 4 64.57 -29.08 45.75
N HIS A 5 63.33 -29.25 45.28
CA HIS A 5 62.88 -28.67 44.02
C HIS A 5 62.90 -27.13 44.11
N LEU A 6 63.79 -26.50 43.35
CA LEU A 6 63.83 -25.07 43.09
C LEU A 6 62.60 -24.64 42.28
N LEU A 7 61.81 -23.70 42.82
CA LEU A 7 60.75 -23.03 42.08
C LEU A 7 61.35 -22.04 41.06
N PRO A 8 60.79 -21.91 39.83
CA PRO A 8 61.27 -20.94 38.86
C PRO A 8 60.93 -19.50 39.31
N SER A 9 61.96 -18.68 39.55
CA SER A 9 61.75 -17.24 39.78
C SER A 9 61.26 -16.60 38.48
N ARG A 10 60.05 -16.02 38.49
CA ARG A 10 59.52 -15.27 37.35
C ARG A 10 60.39 -14.03 37.09
N SER A 11 61.01 -13.97 35.92
CA SER A 11 61.82 -12.83 35.46
C SER A 11 61.00 -11.53 35.51
N SER A 12 61.56 -10.49 36.14
CA SER A 12 60.97 -9.14 36.32
C SER A 12 60.51 -8.49 35.00
N SER A 13 61.13 -8.87 33.88
CA SER A 13 60.76 -8.43 32.52
C SER A 13 59.35 -8.84 32.09
N SER A 14 58.87 -10.01 32.54
CA SER A 14 57.54 -10.54 32.19
C SER A 14 56.42 -9.76 32.90
N LEU A 15 56.61 -9.45 34.19
CA LEU A 15 55.67 -8.67 34.99
C LEU A 15 55.52 -7.23 34.47
N LEU A 16 56.62 -6.59 34.04
CA LEU A 16 56.55 -5.25 33.45
C LEU A 16 55.80 -5.24 32.12
N LYS A 17 55.93 -6.30 31.30
CA LYS A 17 55.23 -6.44 30.02
C LYS A 17 53.73 -6.65 30.20
N GLU A 18 53.32 -7.45 31.18
CA GLU A 18 51.92 -7.65 31.54
C GLU A 18 51.27 -6.36 32.03
N ASN A 19 51.95 -5.61 32.90
CA ASN A 19 51.49 -4.30 33.39
C ASN A 19 51.31 -3.26 32.26
N LYS A 20 52.24 -3.19 31.30
CA LYS A 20 52.12 -2.34 30.10
C LYS A 20 50.90 -2.72 29.25
N SER A 21 50.68 -4.02 29.05
CA SER A 21 49.53 -4.53 28.31
C SER A 21 48.20 -4.22 29.00
N PHE A 22 48.17 -4.30 30.34
CA PHE A 22 47.00 -4.00 31.16
C PHE A 22 46.65 -2.51 31.12
N LYS A 23 47.63 -1.61 31.27
CA LYS A 23 47.45 -0.17 31.10
C LYS A 23 46.86 0.18 29.74
N ARG A 24 47.39 -0.42 28.66
CA ARG A 24 46.86 -0.25 27.30
C ARG A 24 45.41 -0.74 27.16
N LYS A 25 45.04 -1.85 27.82
CA LYS A 25 43.66 -2.36 27.83
C LYS A 25 42.71 -1.42 28.57
N LEU A 26 43.12 -0.87 29.71
CA LEU A 26 42.33 0.12 30.46
C LEU A 26 42.12 1.41 29.67
N GLU A 27 43.18 1.93 29.05
CA GLU A 27 43.11 3.14 28.23
C GLU A 27 42.15 2.95 27.04
N LYS A 28 42.18 1.79 26.39
CA LYS A 28 41.23 1.45 25.31
C LYS A 28 39.78 1.43 25.80
N LYS A 29 39.53 0.86 26.99
CA LYS A 29 38.19 0.85 27.59
C LYS A 29 37.72 2.27 27.90
N GLN A 30 38.57 3.12 28.48
CA GLN A 30 38.24 4.52 28.75
C GLN A 30 37.91 5.29 27.46
N LYS A 31 38.73 5.15 26.42
CA LYS A 31 38.50 5.75 25.10
C LYS A 31 37.19 5.29 24.47
N PHE A 32 36.82 4.02 24.64
CA PHE A 32 35.54 3.48 24.16
C PHE A 32 34.35 4.14 24.88
N TYR A 33 34.37 4.19 26.22
CA TYR A 33 33.29 4.81 26.98
C TYR A 33 33.13 6.30 26.68
N ALA A 34 34.24 7.04 26.46
CA ALA A 34 34.20 8.43 26.03
C ALA A 34 33.47 8.57 24.68
N LYS A 35 33.86 7.77 23.67
CA LYS A 35 33.22 7.80 22.35
C LYS A 35 31.73 7.46 22.38
N VAL A 36 31.32 6.49 23.21
CA VAL A 36 29.91 6.13 23.35
C VAL A 36 29.13 7.28 23.96
N LYS A 37 29.66 7.94 25.01
CA LYS A 37 29.03 9.12 25.62
C LYS A 37 28.88 10.27 24.62
N ASP A 38 29.94 10.61 23.90
CA ASP A 38 29.93 11.69 22.91
C ASP A 38 28.93 11.41 21.77
N ALA A 39 28.85 10.16 21.30
CA ALA A 39 27.89 9.76 20.28
C ALA A 39 26.43 9.95 20.76
N VAL A 40 26.11 9.54 22.00
CA VAL A 40 24.79 9.71 22.60
C VAL A 40 24.42 11.18 22.76
N VAL A 41 25.37 12.04 23.18
CA VAL A 41 25.17 13.49 23.27
C VAL A 41 24.92 14.09 21.88
N SER A 42 25.69 13.69 20.85
CA SER A 42 25.50 14.19 19.49
C SER A 42 24.14 13.79 18.88
N LEU A 43 23.66 12.57 19.16
CA LEU A 43 22.39 12.06 18.65
C LEU A 43 21.19 12.72 19.36
N SER A 44 21.31 12.98 20.67
CA SER A 44 20.28 13.70 21.42
C SER A 44 20.17 15.17 20.99
N ALA A 45 21.29 15.85 20.74
CA ALA A 45 21.29 17.22 20.23
C ALA A 45 20.63 17.35 18.83
N LYS A 46 20.85 16.37 17.94
CA LYS A 46 20.26 16.37 16.58
C LYS A 46 18.73 16.17 16.57
N LYS A 47 18.14 15.60 17.62
CA LYS A 47 16.68 15.43 17.73
C LYS A 47 15.94 16.75 18.03
N ALA A 48 16.63 17.75 18.58
CA ALA A 48 16.02 19.04 18.95
C ALA A 48 15.83 19.99 17.75
N ILE A 49 16.57 19.82 16.65
CA ILE A 49 16.47 20.65 15.45
C ILE A 49 15.45 20.03 14.49
N SER A 50 14.16 20.09 14.85
CA SER A 50 13.08 19.80 13.90
C SER A 50 12.96 20.94 12.89
N LYS A 51 13.00 20.63 11.59
CA LYS A 51 12.86 21.64 10.53
C LYS A 51 11.48 22.28 10.62
N LYS A 52 11.39 23.63 10.75
CA LYS A 52 10.11 24.36 10.68
C LYS A 52 9.42 24.10 9.34
N LYS A 53 8.32 23.33 9.36
CA LYS A 53 7.49 23.06 8.17
C LYS A 53 6.68 24.30 7.82
N ARG A 54 6.98 24.94 6.68
CA ARG A 54 6.22 26.11 6.17
C ARG A 54 4.81 25.68 5.72
N LEU A 55 3.82 25.74 6.62
CA LEU A 55 2.42 25.42 6.33
C LEU A 55 1.68 26.47 5.48
N ARG A 56 2.22 27.70 5.36
CA ARG A 56 1.46 28.87 4.92
C ARG A 56 1.06 28.89 3.43
N SER A 57 1.78 28.19 2.55
CA SER A 57 1.48 28.20 1.10
C SER A 57 0.32 27.26 0.72
N ARG A 58 0.13 26.16 1.47
CA ARG A 58 -0.88 25.14 1.12
C ARG A 58 -2.29 25.48 1.58
N GLN A 59 -2.45 26.25 2.66
CA GLN A 59 -3.77 26.61 3.19
C GLN A 59 -4.55 27.59 2.29
N LYS A 60 -3.88 28.50 1.57
CA LYS A 60 -4.57 29.48 0.70
C LYS A 60 -5.25 28.83 -0.52
N LYS A 61 -4.80 27.63 -0.93
CA LYS A 61 -5.38 26.90 -2.07
C LYS A 61 -6.62 26.06 -1.73
N MET A 62 -6.90 25.83 -0.44
CA MET A 62 -8.03 24.97 -0.03
C MET A 62 -9.38 25.69 -0.04
N LYS A 63 -9.39 27.03 -0.01
CA LYS A 63 -10.64 27.83 0.02
C LYS A 63 -11.19 28.21 -1.36
N VAL A 64 -10.39 28.08 -2.42
CA VAL A 64 -10.79 28.52 -3.78
C VAL A 64 -11.65 27.48 -4.50
N TYR A 65 -11.75 26.27 -3.96
CA TYR A 65 -12.59 25.20 -4.49
C TYR A 65 -13.74 24.89 -3.53
N ASP A 66 -14.49 25.90 -3.09
CA ASP A 66 -15.79 25.63 -2.48
C ASP A 66 -16.77 25.26 -3.60
N LEU A 67 -17.00 23.95 -3.76
CA LEU A 67 -17.86 23.38 -4.79
C LEU A 67 -19.29 23.16 -4.29
N SER A 68 -19.65 23.72 -3.14
CA SER A 68 -21.00 23.61 -2.57
C SER A 68 -22.09 24.08 -3.53
N ALA A 69 -21.82 25.09 -4.38
CA ALA A 69 -22.77 25.52 -5.40
C ALA A 69 -23.09 24.45 -6.47
N LEU A 70 -22.25 23.43 -6.64
CA LEU A 70 -22.52 22.33 -7.57
C LEU A 70 -23.52 21.31 -7.02
N SER A 71 -23.77 21.25 -5.70
CA SER A 71 -24.79 20.34 -5.17
C SER A 71 -26.20 20.77 -5.54
N GLU A 72 -26.45 22.06 -5.73
CA GLU A 72 -27.75 22.59 -6.14
C GLU A 72 -28.09 22.27 -7.62
N LEU A 73 -27.07 22.04 -8.45
CA LEU A 73 -27.20 21.78 -9.89
C LEU A 73 -27.27 20.29 -10.22
N LEU A 74 -26.87 19.43 -9.29
CA LEU A 74 -26.86 17.98 -9.48
C LEU A 74 -28.13 17.37 -8.88
N PRO A 75 -28.71 16.33 -9.49
CA PRO A 75 -29.78 15.58 -8.85
C PRO A 75 -29.32 15.05 -7.49
N ASP A 76 -30.16 15.21 -6.46
CA ASP A 76 -29.96 14.69 -5.10
C ASP A 76 -29.98 13.15 -5.11
N THR A 77 -28.91 12.57 -5.63
CA THR A 77 -28.67 11.14 -5.57
C THR A 77 -28.19 10.84 -4.16
N ASN A 78 -29.12 10.53 -3.25
CA ASN A 78 -28.90 10.04 -1.89
C ASN A 78 -28.14 8.69 -1.88
N THR A 79 -26.97 8.65 -2.52
CA THR A 79 -26.09 7.49 -2.65
C THR A 79 -24.88 7.73 -1.76
N THR A 80 -25.09 7.57 -0.46
CA THR A 80 -24.06 7.58 0.59
C THR A 80 -22.97 6.51 0.39
N GLU A 81 -23.06 5.67 -0.64
CA GLU A 81 -22.27 4.45 -0.77
C GLU A 81 -20.99 4.57 -1.63
N GLN A 82 -20.80 5.60 -2.47
CA GLN A 82 -19.73 5.57 -3.49
C GLN A 82 -18.53 6.51 -3.30
N SER A 83 -18.52 7.39 -2.30
CA SER A 83 -17.41 8.35 -2.12
C SER A 83 -16.24 7.84 -1.26
N SER A 84 -16.37 6.68 -0.60
CA SER A 84 -15.38 6.19 0.37
C SER A 84 -14.10 5.60 -0.26
N SER A 85 -14.05 5.36 -1.58
CA SER A 85 -12.91 4.70 -2.25
C SER A 85 -12.05 5.62 -3.13
N ARG A 86 -12.39 6.91 -3.28
CA ARG A 86 -11.63 7.81 -4.17
C ARG A 86 -10.33 8.35 -3.59
N ASN A 87 -10.17 8.36 -2.27
CA ASN A 87 -9.20 9.26 -1.63
C ASN A 87 -7.91 8.58 -1.13
N ASN A 88 -7.73 7.26 -1.33
CA ASN A 88 -6.55 6.53 -0.86
C ASN A 88 -5.99 5.54 -1.89
N LEU A 89 -5.96 5.90 -3.17
CA LEU A 89 -5.39 5.03 -4.20
C LEU A 89 -3.85 5.12 -4.23
N LYS A 90 -3.19 4.72 -3.13
CA LYS A 90 -1.75 4.54 -3.10
C LYS A 90 -1.38 3.30 -3.92
N LEU A 91 -1.39 3.45 -5.24
CA LEU A 91 -1.02 2.39 -6.18
C LEU A 91 0.47 2.08 -6.03
N ASN A 92 0.78 0.84 -5.65
CA ASN A 92 2.15 0.32 -5.75
C ASN A 92 2.53 0.06 -7.21
N CYS A 93 3.83 -0.09 -7.50
CA CYS A 93 4.34 -0.28 -8.86
C CYS A 93 3.71 -1.47 -9.59
N LYS A 94 3.45 -2.59 -8.90
CA LYS A 94 2.80 -3.78 -9.46
C LYS A 94 1.35 -3.51 -9.83
N THR A 95 0.60 -2.84 -8.95
CA THR A 95 -0.80 -2.47 -9.21
C THR A 95 -0.91 -1.45 -10.34
N ARG A 96 0.03 -0.51 -10.45
CA ARG A 96 0.09 0.43 -11.58
C ARG A 96 0.33 -0.29 -12.90
N ARG A 97 1.27 -1.24 -12.96
CA ARG A 97 1.50 -2.05 -14.17
C ARG A 97 0.27 -2.83 -14.59
N LYS A 98 -0.42 -3.47 -13.64
CA LYS A 98 -1.67 -4.20 -13.91
C LYS A 98 -2.78 -3.28 -14.41
N LEU A 99 -2.91 -2.08 -13.81
CA LEU A 99 -3.87 -1.08 -14.26
C LEU A 99 -3.61 -0.69 -15.71
N VAL A 100 -2.37 -0.30 -16.04
CA VAL A 100 -1.98 0.08 -17.42
C VAL A 100 -2.27 -1.05 -18.42
N GLN A 101 -2.01 -2.31 -18.05
CA GLN A 101 -2.31 -3.45 -18.92
C GLN A 101 -3.81 -3.63 -19.17
N ARG A 102 -4.65 -3.45 -18.13
CA ARG A 102 -6.11 -3.57 -18.26
C ARG A 102 -6.69 -2.45 -19.11
N GLU A 103 -6.35 -1.20 -18.78
CA GLU A 103 -6.82 -0.03 -19.53
C GLU A 103 -6.33 -0.10 -21.00
N GLY A 104 -5.09 -0.53 -21.22
CA GLY A 104 -4.56 -0.73 -22.57
C GLY A 104 -5.28 -1.83 -23.36
N ALA A 105 -5.67 -2.93 -22.71
CA ALA A 105 -6.47 -3.98 -23.34
C ALA A 105 -7.89 -3.49 -23.68
N GLN A 106 -8.54 -2.76 -22.77
CA GLN A 106 -9.86 -2.17 -22.99
C GLN A 106 -9.83 -1.16 -24.13
N LEU A 107 -8.83 -0.27 -24.18
CA LEU A 107 -8.69 0.69 -25.28
C LEU A 107 -8.53 -0.01 -26.62
N ARG A 108 -7.67 -1.04 -26.69
CA ARG A 108 -7.50 -1.82 -27.92
C ARG A 108 -8.78 -2.50 -28.35
N GLN A 109 -9.58 -3.00 -27.41
CA GLN A 109 -10.87 -3.60 -27.72
C GLN A 109 -11.82 -2.58 -28.37
N VAL A 110 -11.90 -1.36 -27.83
CA VAL A 110 -12.73 -0.29 -28.42
C VAL A 110 -12.23 0.11 -29.80
N LEU A 111 -10.92 0.28 -29.98
CA LEU A 111 -10.34 0.66 -31.27
C LEU A 111 -10.48 -0.42 -32.36
N ASN A 112 -10.52 -1.70 -31.95
CA ASN A 112 -10.72 -2.82 -32.85
C ASN A 112 -12.20 -3.14 -33.11
N ASP A 113 -13.13 -2.44 -32.46
CA ASP A 113 -14.56 -2.64 -32.67
C ASP A 113 -14.98 -2.01 -34.01
N PRO A 114 -15.57 -2.79 -34.94
CA PRO A 114 -15.99 -2.27 -36.24
C PRO A 114 -17.04 -1.16 -36.11
N SER A 115 -17.91 -1.20 -35.10
CA SER A 115 -18.91 -0.16 -34.87
C SER A 115 -18.26 1.18 -34.52
N PHE A 116 -17.18 1.15 -33.74
CA PHE A 116 -16.42 2.33 -33.34
C PHE A 116 -15.57 2.91 -34.48
N GLN A 117 -15.08 2.05 -35.40
CA GLN A 117 -14.34 2.49 -36.59
C GLN A 117 -15.23 3.20 -37.61
N LEU A 118 -16.49 2.77 -37.75
CA LEU A 118 -17.45 3.36 -38.67
C LEU A 118 -18.04 4.67 -38.14
N ASP A 119 -18.54 4.67 -36.90
CA ASP A 119 -19.09 5.86 -36.25
C ASP A 119 -18.79 5.83 -34.73
N PRO A 120 -17.75 6.54 -34.27
CA PRO A 120 -17.37 6.53 -32.86
C PRO A 120 -18.44 7.17 -31.97
N LEU A 121 -19.20 8.16 -32.47
CA LEU A 121 -20.22 8.85 -31.68
C LEU A 121 -21.43 7.96 -31.45
N ALA A 122 -21.92 7.28 -32.50
CA ALA A 122 -23.01 6.32 -32.36
C ALA A 122 -22.61 5.12 -31.50
N ALA A 123 -21.40 4.59 -31.65
CA ALA A 123 -20.90 3.49 -30.84
C ALA A 123 -20.84 3.84 -29.34
N ILE A 124 -20.34 5.04 -29.00
CA ILE A 124 -20.34 5.55 -27.62
C ILE A 124 -21.77 5.69 -27.10
N HIS A 125 -22.67 6.30 -27.87
CA HIS A 125 -24.06 6.48 -27.46
C HIS A 125 -24.73 5.12 -27.16
N GLN A 126 -24.55 4.15 -28.04
CA GLN A 126 -25.10 2.81 -27.88
C GLN A 126 -24.49 2.08 -26.68
N HIS A 127 -23.18 2.22 -26.45
CA HIS A 127 -22.52 1.68 -25.26
C HIS A 127 -23.09 2.29 -23.97
N LEU A 128 -23.24 3.62 -23.94
CA LEU A 128 -23.82 4.32 -22.80
C LEU A 128 -25.24 3.85 -22.53
N GLN A 129 -26.10 3.73 -23.55
CA GLN A 129 -27.46 3.21 -23.40
C GLN A 129 -27.50 1.78 -22.83
N ARG A 130 -26.62 0.88 -23.31
CA ARG A 130 -26.57 -0.51 -22.84
C ARG A 130 -26.02 -0.68 -21.43
N THR A 131 -25.11 0.20 -21.02
CA THR A 131 -24.42 0.13 -19.72
C THR A 131 -25.08 0.98 -18.65
N GLN A 132 -26.19 1.65 -18.97
CA GLN A 132 -26.96 2.32 -17.93
C GLN A 132 -27.46 1.28 -16.92
N PRO A 133 -27.28 1.53 -15.62
CA PRO A 133 -27.92 0.70 -14.61
C PRO A 133 -29.43 0.74 -14.82
N PRO A 134 -30.15 -0.35 -14.53
CA PRO A 134 -31.61 -0.33 -14.60
C PRO A 134 -32.13 0.83 -13.73
N PRO A 135 -33.15 1.56 -14.20
CA PRO A 135 -33.72 2.64 -13.41
C PRO A 135 -34.15 2.08 -12.05
N ALA A 136 -34.00 2.89 -11.00
CA ALA A 136 -34.49 2.54 -9.68
C ALA A 136 -36.01 2.38 -9.77
N CYS A 137 -36.49 1.17 -10.03
CA CYS A 137 -37.88 0.85 -9.81
C CYS A 137 -38.14 1.05 -8.33
N ASP A 138 -38.97 2.03 -8.00
CA ASP A 138 -39.69 2.08 -6.75
C ASP A 138 -40.39 0.73 -6.60
N LYS A 139 -39.84 -0.12 -5.73
CA LYS A 139 -40.44 -1.40 -5.43
C LYS A 139 -41.67 -1.14 -4.59
N GLU A 140 -42.81 -0.96 -5.25
CA GLU A 140 -44.08 -1.29 -4.64
C GLU A 140 -44.00 -2.76 -4.16
N LYS A 141 -44.11 -2.93 -2.84
CA LYS A 141 -44.02 -4.22 -2.18
C LYS A 141 -45.20 -5.09 -2.57
N ILE A 142 -45.11 -5.81 -3.68
CA ILE A 142 -46.02 -6.94 -3.93
C ILE A 142 -45.42 -8.15 -3.20
N SER A 143 -45.92 -8.37 -1.99
CA SER A 143 -45.65 -9.56 -1.18
C SER A 143 -46.24 -10.81 -1.84
N GLY A 144 -45.50 -11.45 -2.74
CA GLY A 144 -45.81 -12.76 -3.30
C GLY A 144 -45.14 -13.89 -2.53
N LYS A 145 -45.90 -14.64 -1.74
CA LYS A 145 -45.45 -15.79 -0.93
C LYS A 145 -44.67 -16.82 -1.77
N ALA A 146 -43.38 -17.00 -1.51
CA ALA A 146 -42.59 -18.10 -2.06
C ALA A 146 -42.86 -19.40 -1.28
N LYS A 147 -43.60 -20.34 -1.90
CA LYS A 147 -43.74 -21.72 -1.43
C LYS A 147 -42.42 -22.48 -1.67
N ARG A 148 -41.91 -23.00 -0.57
CA ARG A 148 -40.73 -23.85 -0.41
C ARG A 148 -41.03 -25.27 -0.89
N ASN A 149 -40.24 -25.81 -1.84
CA ASN A 149 -40.10 -27.24 -2.19
C ASN A 149 -39.03 -27.36 -3.30
N LYS A 150 -38.20 -28.38 -3.45
CA LYS A 150 -37.78 -29.53 -2.67
C LYS A 150 -36.49 -30.02 -3.35
N LYS A 151 -35.46 -30.31 -2.56
CA LYS A 151 -34.14 -30.82 -2.94
C LYS A 151 -34.27 -32.13 -3.74
N ARG A 152 -33.65 -32.23 -4.93
CA ARG A 152 -33.21 -33.50 -5.54
C ARG A 152 -31.88 -33.31 -6.30
N THR A 153 -31.07 -34.33 -6.20
CA THR A 153 -29.61 -34.40 -6.37
C THR A 153 -29.18 -35.09 -7.67
N LYS A 154 -28.07 -34.61 -8.28
CA LYS A 154 -27.06 -35.29 -9.16
C LYS A 154 -27.60 -35.86 -10.51
N LYS A 155 -26.97 -35.68 -11.68
CA LYS A 155 -25.59 -35.94 -12.17
C LYS A 155 -25.38 -35.21 -13.53
N PRO A 156 -24.14 -35.05 -14.04
CA PRO A 156 -23.86 -34.46 -15.35
C PRO A 156 -23.99 -35.51 -16.46
N SER A 157 -24.55 -35.14 -17.62
CA SER A 157 -24.49 -35.94 -18.84
C SER A 157 -23.96 -35.09 -19.98
N SER A 158 -22.76 -35.42 -20.41
CA SER A 158 -22.18 -35.10 -21.71
C SER A 158 -23.08 -35.61 -22.84
N GLY A 159 -23.27 -34.80 -23.88
CA GLY A 159 -23.93 -35.21 -25.12
C GLY A 159 -23.88 -34.12 -26.16
N SER A 160 -22.91 -34.23 -27.06
CA SER A 160 -22.74 -33.42 -28.28
C SER A 160 -23.85 -33.70 -29.29
N GLN A 161 -24.24 -32.69 -30.07
CA GLN A 161 -24.61 -32.67 -31.51
C GLN A 161 -25.53 -31.46 -31.77
N SER A 162 -25.08 -30.48 -32.56
CA SER A 162 -25.19 -30.42 -34.02
C SER A 162 -26.64 -30.36 -34.49
N MET A 163 -27.09 -29.20 -34.96
CA MET A 163 -28.03 -29.04 -36.07
C MET A 163 -27.98 -27.58 -36.53
N ASP A 164 -27.62 -27.40 -37.80
CA ASP A 164 -27.74 -26.18 -38.58
C ASP A 164 -29.20 -25.72 -38.74
N ILE A 165 -29.42 -24.40 -38.76
CA ILE A 165 -30.26 -23.59 -39.66
C ILE A 165 -29.83 -22.12 -39.48
#